data_AF-A0A318MQ14-F1
#
_entry.id   AF-A0A318MQ14-F1
#
_cell.length_a   1.000
_cell.length_b   1.000
_cell.length_c   1.000
_cell.angle_alpha   90.00
_cell.angle_beta   90.00
_cell.angle_gamma   90.00
#
_symmetry.space_group_name_H-M   'P 1'
#
loop_
_entity.id
_entity.type
_entity.pdbx_description
1 polymer ?
#
loop_
_entity_poly.entity_id
_entity_poly.type
_entity_poly.pdbx_seq_one_letter_code
_entity_poly.pdbx_strand_id
1 'polypeptide(L)'
;MRKGIAATVAAIVMLMGLSSCGGNSSTSSDAGKQTTSSQGEPKKTNKAPQPADLTGTWKQTNGSDKDHYQQATVTADSIEINWVSPDTTSLYWSGSFTPPTTAGGYSWTSQGNKDKMSQSLLASQDDTKDFKYENGEITYKASAMGTTTTVHLKKQ
;
A
#
# COMPACT_ATOMS: atom_id res chain seq x y z
N MET A 1 -19.21 38.81 20.69
CA MET A 1 -18.58 40.07 20.23
C MET A 1 -17.07 39.78 20.21
N ARG A 2 -16.30 39.78 19.12
CA ARG A 2 -16.22 40.55 17.84
C ARG A 2 -15.73 39.55 16.75
N LYS A 3 -16.42 39.36 15.61
CA LYS A 3 -16.16 39.92 14.25
C LYS A 3 -14.66 39.89 13.84
N GLY A 4 -14.20 39.38 12.69
CA GLY A 4 -14.80 38.90 11.42
C GLY A 4 -13.70 38.80 10.33
N ILE A 5 -14.10 38.58 9.06
CA ILE A 5 -13.36 38.55 7.77
C ILE A 5 -12.93 37.11 7.36
N ALA A 6 -13.45 36.40 6.35
CA ALA A 6 -14.08 36.61 5.02
C ALA A 6 -13.13 36.68 3.80
N ALA A 7 -13.32 35.69 2.89
CA ALA A 7 -13.17 35.71 1.41
C ALA A 7 -11.73 35.64 0.83
N THR A 8 -11.38 35.05 -0.34
CA THR A 8 -12.07 34.47 -1.52
C THR A 8 -11.04 33.72 -2.43
N VAL A 9 -11.52 33.10 -3.54
CA VAL A 9 -10.85 32.71 -4.83
C VAL A 9 -10.32 31.27 -4.89
N ALA A 10 -10.90 30.28 -5.59
CA ALA A 10 -11.31 30.08 -7.01
C ALA A 10 -10.16 29.73 -7.99
N ALA A 11 -10.07 28.47 -8.43
CA ALA A 11 -9.42 28.01 -9.68
C ALA A 11 -9.89 26.58 -10.01
N ILE A 12 -10.77 26.38 -11.00
CA ILE A 12 -10.51 26.07 -12.43
C ILE A 12 -10.19 24.58 -12.70
N VAL A 13 -11.26 23.86 -13.09
CA VAL A 13 -11.43 22.98 -14.27
C VAL A 13 -10.21 22.21 -14.80
N MET A 14 -10.36 20.89 -14.96
CA MET A 14 -9.79 20.19 -16.12
C MET A 14 -10.70 19.05 -16.60
N LEU A 15 -10.99 19.07 -17.90
CA LEU A 15 -11.95 18.24 -18.62
C LEU A 15 -11.42 16.84 -18.96
N MET A 16 -12.39 15.95 -19.18
CA MET A 16 -12.29 14.58 -19.69
C MET A 16 -11.68 14.49 -21.10
N GLY A 17 -11.00 13.37 -21.37
CA GLY A 17 -10.67 12.91 -22.72
C GLY A 17 -10.82 11.39 -22.82
N LEU A 18 -11.93 10.93 -23.40
CA LEU A 18 -12.15 9.58 -23.92
C LEU A 18 -11.99 9.63 -25.44
N SER A 19 -11.13 8.79 -26.02
CA SER A 19 -11.05 8.39 -27.45
C SER A 19 -9.78 7.51 -27.56
N SER A 20 -9.71 6.37 -28.25
CA SER A 20 -10.48 5.89 -29.38
C SER A 20 -10.27 4.37 -29.51
N CYS A 21 -11.35 3.63 -29.75
CA CYS A 21 -11.31 2.33 -30.40
C CYS A 21 -11.10 2.55 -31.90
N GLY A 22 -10.10 1.88 -32.47
CA GLY A 22 -9.96 1.72 -33.92
C GLY A 22 -9.71 0.26 -34.25
N GLY A 23 -10.77 -0.48 -34.52
CA GLY A 23 -10.69 -1.78 -35.16
C GLY A 23 -10.57 -1.63 -36.68
N ASN A 24 -9.88 -2.58 -37.32
CA ASN A 24 -10.21 -2.95 -38.70
C ASN A 24 -9.99 -4.44 -38.91
N SER A 25 -11.11 -5.13 -39.11
CA SER A 25 -11.26 -6.47 -39.65
C SER A 25 -10.80 -6.55 -41.11
N SER A 26 -10.13 -7.66 -41.49
CA SER A 26 -10.34 -8.47 -42.71
C SER A 26 -9.07 -9.31 -42.98
N THR A 27 -9.08 -10.63 -42.76
CA THR A 27 -9.39 -11.74 -43.71
C THR A 27 -8.19 -12.22 -44.54
N SER A 28 -7.94 -13.54 -44.42
CA SER A 28 -7.34 -14.51 -45.36
C SER A 28 -5.86 -14.40 -45.79
N SER A 29 -5.09 -15.36 -45.26
CA SER A 29 -4.20 -16.33 -45.93
C SER A 29 -3.79 -16.10 -47.39
N ASP A 30 -2.48 -15.99 -47.66
CA ASP A 30 -1.74 -16.97 -48.49
C ASP A 30 -0.21 -16.81 -48.35
N ALA A 31 0.51 -17.87 -48.70
CA ALA A 31 1.94 -18.11 -48.50
C ALA A 31 2.87 -17.44 -49.54
N GLY A 32 4.13 -17.17 -49.14
CA GLY A 32 5.27 -17.19 -50.08
C GLY A 32 6.34 -16.10 -49.98
N LYS A 33 7.48 -16.46 -49.36
CA LYS A 33 8.89 -16.19 -49.76
C LYS A 33 9.52 -14.76 -49.69
N GLN A 34 10.57 -14.71 -48.86
CA GLN A 34 11.89 -14.06 -48.99
C GLN A 34 12.17 -12.56 -48.67
N THR A 35 13.15 -12.41 -47.77
CA THR A 35 14.23 -11.41 -47.66
C THR A 35 13.95 -10.01 -47.08
N THR A 36 14.56 -9.83 -45.90
CA THR A 36 15.23 -8.62 -45.37
C THR A 36 14.40 -7.37 -45.21
N SER A 37 13.97 -7.13 -43.96
CA SER A 37 13.71 -5.80 -43.43
C SER A 37 13.97 -5.82 -41.93
N SER A 38 14.87 -4.95 -41.50
CA SER A 38 15.27 -4.68 -40.13
C SER A 38 14.05 -4.36 -39.27
N GLN A 39 13.51 -5.38 -38.61
CA GLN A 39 12.44 -5.21 -37.64
C GLN A 39 13.09 -4.91 -36.30
N GLY A 40 13.05 -3.63 -35.93
CA GLY A 40 13.51 -3.14 -34.63
C GLY A 40 12.93 -4.00 -33.53
N GLU A 41 13.82 -4.75 -32.88
CA GLU A 41 13.55 -5.42 -31.63
C GLU A 41 12.95 -4.38 -30.66
N PRO A 42 11.82 -4.64 -29.99
CA PRO A 42 11.36 -3.76 -28.94
C PRO A 42 12.47 -3.72 -27.90
N LYS A 43 13.19 -2.58 -27.87
CA LYS A 43 14.20 -2.25 -26.86
C LYS A 43 13.55 -2.54 -25.50
N LYS A 44 13.87 -3.69 -24.91
CA LYS A 44 13.62 -3.94 -23.49
C LYS A 44 14.44 -2.89 -22.77
N THR A 45 13.81 -1.75 -22.51
CA THR A 45 14.32 -0.78 -21.55
C THR A 45 14.38 -1.54 -20.24
N ASN A 46 15.57 -1.99 -19.89
CA ASN A 46 15.85 -2.64 -18.62
C ASN A 46 15.67 -1.56 -17.56
N LYS A 47 14.42 -1.31 -17.15
CA LYS A 47 14.07 -0.29 -16.16
C LYS A 47 14.75 -0.74 -14.88
N ALA A 48 15.66 0.10 -14.37
CA ALA A 48 16.30 -0.16 -13.10
C ALA A 48 15.21 -0.43 -12.03
N PRO A 49 15.39 -1.44 -11.16
CA PRO A 49 14.43 -1.76 -10.12
C PRO A 49 14.02 -0.50 -9.35
N GLN A 50 12.72 -0.29 -9.17
CA GLN A 50 12.19 0.84 -8.42
C GLN A 50 11.91 0.43 -6.96
N PRO A 51 11.91 1.38 -6.01
CA PRO A 51 11.46 1.11 -4.64
C PRO A 51 10.01 0.60 -4.63
N ALA A 52 9.68 -0.25 -3.65
CA ALA A 52 8.32 -0.77 -3.51
C ALA A 52 7.36 0.31 -3.00
N ASP A 53 6.16 0.40 -3.60
CA ASP A 53 5.07 1.22 -3.07
C ASP A 53 4.28 0.43 -2.01
N LEU A 54 4.50 0.80 -0.74
CA LEU A 54 3.87 0.15 0.39
C LEU A 54 2.52 0.75 0.79
N THR A 55 2.07 1.84 0.14
CA THR A 55 0.79 2.47 0.46
C THR A 55 -0.40 1.55 0.15
N GLY A 56 -1.48 1.68 0.92
CA GLY A 56 -2.70 0.91 0.75
C GLY A 56 -3.02 -0.01 1.93
N THR A 57 -3.94 -0.95 1.70
CA THR A 57 -4.45 -1.85 2.74
C THR A 57 -3.77 -3.20 2.68
N TRP A 58 -3.42 -3.74 3.84
CA TRP A 58 -2.71 -4.99 4.01
C TRP A 58 -3.44 -5.87 5.02
N LYS A 59 -3.68 -7.14 4.67
CA LYS A 59 -4.40 -8.10 5.49
C LYS A 59 -3.47 -9.19 6.01
N GLN A 60 -3.64 -9.57 7.27
CA GLN A 60 -2.94 -10.70 7.86
C GLN A 60 -3.26 -12.01 7.15
N THR A 61 -2.23 -12.81 6.89
CA THR A 61 -2.33 -14.08 6.15
C THR A 61 -1.99 -15.31 6.98
N ASN A 62 -1.34 -15.15 8.13
CA ASN A 62 -0.91 -16.25 8.99
C ASN A 62 -1.79 -16.43 10.24
N GLY A 63 -3.05 -15.97 10.18
CA GLY A 63 -4.06 -16.21 11.22
C GLY A 63 -4.76 -17.55 11.03
N SER A 64 -5.22 -18.17 12.12
CA SER A 64 -6.04 -19.39 12.09
C SER A 64 -7.51 -19.11 11.74
N ASP A 65 -7.96 -17.89 11.98
CA ASP A 65 -9.32 -17.43 11.74
C ASP A 65 -9.34 -16.42 10.59
N LYS A 66 -10.30 -16.55 9.67
CA LYS A 66 -10.41 -15.71 8.47
C LYS A 66 -11.16 -14.41 8.74
N ASP A 67 -11.99 -14.43 9.78
CA ASP A 67 -12.89 -13.34 10.17
C ASP A 67 -12.26 -12.47 11.26
N HIS A 68 -11.29 -13.03 12.01
CA HIS A 68 -10.53 -12.32 13.02
C HIS A 68 -9.06 -12.17 12.61
N TYR A 69 -8.63 -10.95 12.27
CA TYR A 69 -7.30 -10.71 11.71
C TYR A 69 -6.79 -9.30 12.03
N GLN A 70 -5.49 -9.07 11.86
CA GLN A 70 -4.93 -7.71 11.80
C GLN A 70 -4.94 -7.17 10.36
N GLN A 71 -5.36 -5.92 10.22
CA GLN A 71 -5.29 -5.16 8.97
C GLN A 71 -4.45 -3.91 9.17
N ALA A 72 -3.48 -3.67 8.30
CA ALA A 72 -2.76 -2.41 8.25
C ALA A 72 -3.27 -1.52 7.10
N THR A 73 -3.33 -0.21 7.35
CA THR A 73 -3.48 0.82 6.33
C THR A 73 -2.22 1.67 6.34
N VAL A 74 -1.53 1.74 5.21
CA VAL A 74 -0.28 2.50 5.05
C VAL A 74 -0.55 3.72 4.17
N THR A 75 -0.26 4.91 4.68
CA THR A 75 -0.28 6.18 3.93
C THR A 75 1.13 6.54 3.47
N ALA A 76 1.33 7.76 2.97
CA ALA A 76 2.66 8.24 2.61
C ALA A 76 3.62 8.35 3.81
N ASP A 77 3.09 8.51 5.01
CA ASP A 77 3.81 8.93 6.22
C ASP A 77 3.38 8.22 7.51
N SER A 78 2.35 7.36 7.45
CA SER A 78 1.84 6.64 8.62
C SER A 78 1.46 5.19 8.30
N ILE A 79 1.44 4.38 9.35
CA ILE A 79 0.85 3.03 9.35
C ILE A 79 -0.11 2.92 10.53
N GLU A 80 -1.33 2.51 10.25
CA GLU A 80 -2.33 2.16 11.27
C GLU A 80 -2.69 0.68 11.15
N ILE A 81 -2.75 -0.01 12.27
CA ILE A 81 -3.07 -1.44 12.34
C ILE A 81 -4.24 -1.61 13.28
N ASN A 82 -5.28 -2.29 12.79
CA ASN A 82 -6.47 -2.60 13.54
C ASN A 82 -6.62 -4.12 13.67
N TRP A 83 -7.08 -4.56 14.84
CA TRP A 83 -7.80 -5.82 14.97
C TRP A 83 -9.14 -5.67 14.26
N VAL A 84 -9.47 -6.62 13.39
CA VAL A 84 -10.72 -6.66 12.63
C VAL A 84 -11.48 -7.93 13.00
N SER A 85 -12.78 -7.79 13.22
CA SER A 85 -13.77 -8.86 13.38
C SER A 85 -15.01 -8.46 12.54
N PRO A 86 -16.00 -9.34 12.30
CA PRO A 86 -17.14 -9.03 11.43
C PRO A 86 -17.83 -7.70 11.73
N ASP A 87 -18.08 -7.40 13.00
CA ASP A 87 -18.84 -6.22 13.43
C ASP A 87 -18.00 -5.17 14.18
N THR A 88 -16.71 -5.43 14.41
CA THR A 88 -15.87 -4.55 15.25
C THR A 88 -14.49 -4.35 14.67
N THR A 89 -13.94 -3.17 14.94
CA THR A 89 -12.54 -2.85 14.72
C THR A 89 -11.96 -2.25 16.00
N SER A 90 -10.71 -2.56 16.30
CA SER A 90 -10.02 -2.02 17.47
C SER A 90 -8.57 -1.71 17.13
N LEU A 91 -8.12 -0.52 17.50
CA LEU A 91 -6.76 -0.08 17.21
C LEU A 91 -5.73 -0.97 17.91
N TYR A 92 -4.79 -1.52 17.13
CA TYR A 92 -3.60 -2.19 17.62
C TYR A 92 -2.37 -1.27 17.59
N TRP A 93 -2.14 -0.56 16.49
CA TRP A 93 -0.98 0.32 16.31
C TRP A 93 -1.37 1.54 15.51
N SER A 94 -0.87 2.72 15.91
CA SER A 94 -0.84 3.89 15.05
C SER A 94 0.55 4.50 15.16
N GLY A 95 1.25 4.67 14.04
CA GLY A 95 2.59 5.21 14.08
C GLY A 95 3.10 5.72 12.73
N SER A 96 4.33 6.21 12.74
CA SER A 96 4.98 6.76 11.55
C SER A 96 5.36 5.69 10.53
N PHE A 97 5.44 6.09 9.27
CA PHE A 97 5.96 5.30 8.17
C PHE A 97 6.94 6.17 7.37
N THR A 98 8.02 5.56 6.90
CA THR A 98 8.95 6.18 5.95
C THR A 98 8.97 5.29 4.72
N PRO A 99 8.75 5.83 3.50
CA PRO A 99 8.77 5.01 2.30
C PRO A 99 10.19 4.55 1.94
N PRO A 100 10.36 3.37 1.31
CA PRO A 100 11.66 2.95 0.82
C PRO A 100 12.16 3.88 -0.30
N THR A 101 13.46 4.18 -0.28
CA THR A 101 14.13 4.99 -1.32
C THR A 101 14.95 4.14 -2.29
N THR A 102 15.11 2.85 -1.99
CA THR A 102 15.86 1.87 -2.81
C THR A 102 14.99 0.66 -3.12
N ALA A 103 15.30 -0.04 -4.22
CA ALA A 103 14.66 -1.30 -4.53
C ALA A 103 15.10 -2.43 -3.59
N GLY A 104 14.24 -3.44 -3.42
CA GLY A 104 14.52 -4.63 -2.62
C GLY A 104 13.78 -4.67 -1.28
N GLY A 105 14.31 -5.47 -0.36
CA GLY A 105 13.80 -5.55 1.01
C GLY A 105 13.97 -4.22 1.76
N TYR A 106 13.05 -3.94 2.67
CA TYR A 106 13.02 -2.70 3.42
C TYR A 106 12.71 -2.96 4.89
N SER A 107 13.23 -2.13 5.79
CA SER A 107 12.90 -2.18 7.21
C SER A 107 12.83 -0.78 7.76
N TRP A 108 11.87 -0.55 8.65
CA TRP A 108 11.70 0.74 9.31
C TRP A 108 11.22 0.54 10.74
N THR A 109 11.61 1.47 11.59
CA THR A 109 11.10 1.58 12.96
C THR A 109 10.03 2.66 12.97
N SER A 110 8.79 2.27 13.22
CA SER A 110 7.64 3.16 13.35
C SER A 110 7.61 3.76 14.75
N GLN A 111 7.46 5.07 14.85
CA GLN A 111 7.25 5.78 16.12
C GLN A 111 5.75 5.79 16.44
N GLY A 112 5.38 5.31 17.63
CA GLY A 112 3.98 5.21 18.04
C GLY A 112 3.34 6.57 18.34
N ASN A 113 2.12 6.76 17.87
CA ASN A 113 1.24 7.86 18.31
C ASN A 113 0.61 7.47 19.65
N LYS A 114 1.33 7.77 20.75
CA LYS A 114 0.93 7.40 22.11
C LYS A 114 -0.42 7.99 22.51
N ASP A 115 -0.71 9.22 22.11
CA ASP A 115 -1.98 9.87 22.44
C ASP A 115 -3.15 9.08 21.86
N LYS A 116 -3.06 8.68 20.58
CA LYS A 116 -4.10 7.87 19.93
C LYS A 116 -4.15 6.45 20.49
N MET A 117 -3.01 5.81 20.68
CA MET A 117 -2.94 4.43 21.18
C MET A 117 -3.45 4.30 22.62
N SER A 118 -3.24 5.32 23.47
CA SER A 118 -3.76 5.34 24.85
C SER A 118 -5.28 5.25 24.96
N GLN A 119 -6.01 5.56 23.88
CA GLN A 119 -7.48 5.51 23.84
C GLN A 119 -8.03 4.12 23.48
N SER A 120 -7.18 3.14 23.15
CA SER A 120 -7.58 1.78 22.77
C SER A 120 -7.00 0.76 23.72
N LEU A 121 -7.88 0.01 24.38
CA LEU A 121 -7.49 -1.05 25.33
C LEU A 121 -6.64 -2.15 24.68
N LEU A 122 -6.81 -2.38 23.37
CA LEU A 122 -6.10 -3.42 22.62
C LEU A 122 -4.92 -2.89 21.82
N ALA A 123 -4.57 -1.61 21.97
CA ALA A 123 -3.38 -1.05 21.36
C ALA A 123 -2.11 -1.56 22.04
N SER A 124 -1.03 -1.64 21.26
CA SER A 124 0.30 -1.85 21.78
C SER A 124 0.69 -0.71 22.73
N GLN A 125 1.43 -1.08 23.77
CA GLN A 125 2.04 -0.16 24.72
C GLN A 125 3.48 0.20 24.33
N ASP A 126 3.98 -0.34 23.21
CA ASP A 126 5.34 -0.11 22.74
C ASP A 126 5.50 1.34 22.27
N ASP A 127 6.65 1.93 22.55
CA ASP A 127 7.00 3.27 22.03
C ASP A 127 7.26 3.23 20.53
N THR A 128 7.78 2.10 20.05
CA THR A 128 8.22 1.89 18.67
C THR A 128 7.86 0.49 18.21
N LYS A 129 7.72 0.32 16.90
CA LYS A 129 7.50 -1.01 16.30
C LYS A 129 8.34 -1.17 15.05
N ASP A 130 9.11 -2.25 15.01
CA ASP A 130 9.92 -2.61 13.84
C ASP A 130 9.09 -3.38 12.84
N PHE A 131 9.17 -2.93 11.59
CA PHE A 131 8.55 -3.57 10.45
C PHE A 131 9.61 -3.95 9.43
N LYS A 132 9.35 -5.06 8.75
CA LYS A 132 10.14 -5.54 7.62
C LYS A 132 9.24 -5.76 6.42
N TYR A 133 9.65 -5.29 5.26
CA TYR A 133 9.06 -5.64 3.98
C TYR A 133 10.03 -6.52 3.19
N GLU A 134 9.59 -7.72 2.83
CA GLU A 134 10.36 -8.63 1.99
C GLU A 134 9.40 -9.54 1.21
N ASN A 135 9.72 -9.83 -0.06
CA ASN A 135 8.95 -10.77 -0.89
C ASN A 135 7.44 -10.46 -0.96
N GLY A 136 7.04 -9.19 -0.95
CA GLY A 136 5.64 -8.79 -1.03
C GLY A 136 4.87 -8.90 0.29
N GLU A 137 5.55 -9.14 1.41
CA GLU A 137 4.95 -9.24 2.74
C GLU A 137 5.51 -8.18 3.68
N ILE A 138 4.64 -7.61 4.53
CA ILE A 138 5.04 -6.83 5.70
C ILE A 138 5.01 -7.74 6.92
N THR A 139 6.07 -7.75 7.73
CA THR A 139 6.20 -8.57 8.93
C THR A 139 6.57 -7.70 10.14
N TYR A 140 5.97 -7.99 11.30
CA TYR A 140 6.27 -7.36 12.58
C TYR A 140 5.87 -8.28 13.74
N LYS A 141 6.33 -7.98 14.95
CA LYS A 141 5.87 -8.63 16.16
C LYS A 141 4.67 -7.89 16.75
N ALA A 142 3.59 -8.61 16.98
CA ALA A 142 2.42 -8.13 17.69
C ALA A 142 2.30 -8.82 19.05
N SER A 143 2.21 -8.02 20.12
CA SER A 143 2.02 -8.49 21.49
C SER A 143 0.70 -7.97 22.05
N ALA A 144 -0.12 -8.86 22.60
CA ALA A 144 -1.36 -8.53 23.30
C ALA A 144 -1.68 -9.62 24.33
N MET A 145 -2.22 -9.23 25.49
CA MET A 145 -2.65 -10.16 26.56
C MET A 145 -1.60 -11.24 26.92
N GLY A 146 -0.32 -10.84 27.02
CA GLY A 146 0.78 -11.75 27.38
C GLY A 146 1.26 -12.69 26.26
N THR A 147 0.67 -12.63 25.06
CA THR A 147 1.08 -13.43 23.91
C THR A 147 1.76 -12.55 22.87
N THR A 148 2.84 -13.05 22.24
CA THR A 148 3.52 -12.40 21.12
C THR A 148 3.49 -13.30 19.89
N THR A 149 3.10 -12.75 18.75
CA THR A 149 3.11 -13.43 17.46
C THR A 149 3.86 -12.61 16.42
N THR A 150 4.45 -13.29 15.44
CA THR A 150 4.94 -12.65 14.22
C THR A 150 3.77 -12.56 13.25
N VAL A 151 3.35 -11.35 12.89
CA VAL A 151 2.26 -11.12 11.95
C VAL A 151 2.82 -11.01 10.54
N HIS A 152 2.19 -11.67 9.57
CA HIS A 152 2.49 -11.54 8.14
C HIS A 152 1.31 -10.88 7.44
N LEU A 153 1.55 -9.76 6.77
CA LEU A 153 0.54 -9.06 5.99
C LEU A 153 0.84 -9.13 4.50
N LYS A 154 -0.20 -9.34 3.69
CA LYS A 154 -0.15 -9.15 2.23
C LYS A 154 -1.06 -8.00 1.82
N LYS A 155 -0.63 -7.28 0.79
CA LYS A 155 -1.43 -6.21 0.18
C LYS A 155 -2.73 -6.81 -0.37
N GLN A 156 -3.85 -6.12 -0.15
CA GLN A 156 -5.17 -6.50 -0.67
C GLN A 156 -5.34 -6.10 -2.13
#